data_AF-A0A4S8KRW2-F1
#
_entry.id   AF-A0A4S8KRW2-F1
#
_cell.length_a   1.000
_cell.length_b   1.000
_cell.length_c   1.000
_cell.angle_alpha   90.00
_cell.angle_beta   90.00
_cell.angle_gamma   90.00
#
_symmetry.space_group_name_H-M   'P 1'
#
loop_
_entity.id
_entity.type
_entity.pdbx_description
1 polymer ?
#
loop_
_entity_poly.entity_id
_entity_poly.type
_entity_poly.pdbx_seq_one_letter_code
_entity_poly.pdbx_strand_id
1 'polypeptide(L)'
;MAGMGVRDGKNFIAITTDNLTTMISFWRKIETVFPWVITLVCFLHQMNTCIGEICIYAPMKKIISQCSRIVKFFNGSHYTLGAKTCLKTNCESHWYALILHTVSAKSSCSPLQTICCCPDATGEQKTGYLL
;
A
#
# COMPACT_ATOMS: atom_id res chain seq x y z
N MET A 1 -25.16 26.41 -13.89
CA MET A 1 -24.21 25.38 -13.43
C MET A 1 -23.58 24.72 -14.66
N ALA A 2 -22.28 24.93 -14.88
CA ALA A 2 -21.57 24.40 -16.05
C ALA A 2 -21.43 22.88 -15.93
N GLY A 3 -22.27 22.13 -16.66
CA GLY A 3 -22.28 20.68 -16.65
C GLY A 3 -21.05 20.10 -17.35
N MET A 4 -20.47 19.06 -16.75
CA MET A 4 -19.44 18.20 -17.37
C MET A 4 -19.81 17.92 -18.84
N GLY A 5 -18.88 18.22 -19.76
CA GLY A 5 -19.07 18.22 -21.21
C GLY A 5 -19.21 16.84 -21.87
N VAL A 6 -20.07 15.97 -21.32
CA VAL A 6 -20.38 14.63 -21.84
C VAL A 6 -21.88 14.53 -22.11
N ARG A 7 -22.43 15.47 -22.90
CA ARG A 7 -23.88 15.59 -23.06
C ARG A 7 -24.53 14.45 -23.84
N ASP A 8 -23.76 13.76 -24.69
CA ASP A 8 -24.32 12.78 -25.64
C ASP A 8 -23.80 11.36 -25.39
N GLY A 9 -22.71 11.16 -24.64
CA GLY A 9 -22.18 9.81 -24.31
C GLY A 9 -21.73 8.94 -25.50
N LYS A 10 -21.96 9.38 -26.75
CA LYS A 10 -21.76 8.60 -28.00
C LYS A 10 -20.33 8.13 -28.24
N ASN A 11 -19.34 8.81 -27.66
CA ASN A 11 -17.93 8.47 -27.81
C ASN A 11 -17.42 7.52 -26.72
N PHE A 12 -18.29 7.09 -25.80
CA PHE A 12 -17.95 6.17 -24.72
C PHE A 12 -18.57 4.81 -24.99
N ILE A 13 -17.76 3.77 -24.89
CA ILE A 13 -18.18 2.37 -25.03
C ILE A 13 -18.19 1.69 -23.66
N ALA A 14 -17.33 2.14 -22.74
CA ALA A 14 -17.25 1.61 -21.39
C ALA A 14 -16.83 2.67 -20.37
N ILE A 15 -17.21 2.43 -19.12
CA ILE A 15 -16.77 3.19 -17.95
C ILE A 15 -16.28 2.21 -16.88
N THR A 16 -15.16 2.53 -16.23
CA THR A 16 -14.62 1.71 -15.14
C THR A 16 -14.51 2.55 -13.88
N THR A 17 -15.15 2.11 -12.80
CA THR A 17 -15.08 2.80 -11.48
C THR A 17 -14.88 1.80 -10.35
N ASP A 18 -14.62 2.29 -9.14
CA ASP A 18 -14.66 1.44 -7.95
C ASP A 18 -16.07 0.85 -7.72
N ASN A 19 -16.14 -0.15 -6.83
CA ASN A 19 -17.38 -0.86 -6.51
C ASN A 19 -18.01 -0.35 -5.21
N LEU A 20 -17.90 0.95 -4.92
CA LEU A 20 -18.59 1.55 -3.79
C LEU A 20 -20.09 1.69 -4.10
N THR A 21 -20.95 1.63 -3.08
CA THR A 21 -22.42 1.77 -3.22
C THR A 21 -22.82 3.02 -4.01
N THR A 22 -22.07 4.11 -3.85
CA THR A 22 -22.24 5.35 -4.61
C THR A 22 -21.99 5.15 -6.10
N MET A 23 -20.94 4.41 -6.46
CA MET A 23 -20.61 4.11 -7.86
C MET A 23 -21.60 3.12 -8.49
N ILE A 24 -22.10 2.15 -7.73
CA ILE A 24 -23.19 1.27 -8.19
C ILE A 24 -24.44 2.10 -8.51
N SER A 25 -24.77 3.08 -7.67
CA SER A 25 -25.89 4.00 -7.92
C SER A 25 -25.66 4.88 -9.14
N PHE A 26 -24.41 5.27 -9.38
CA PHE A 26 -24.00 6.00 -10.57
C PHE A 26 -24.09 5.14 -11.85
N TRP A 27 -23.70 3.86 -11.81
CA TRP A 27 -23.86 2.93 -12.93
C TRP A 27 -25.30 2.81 -13.37
N ARG A 28 -26.23 2.63 -12.42
CA ARG A 28 -27.67 2.59 -12.73
C ARG A 28 -28.15 3.83 -13.49
N LYS A 29 -27.62 5.01 -13.13
CA LYS A 29 -27.93 6.26 -13.83
C LYS A 29 -27.32 6.30 -15.22
N ILE A 30 -26.06 5.89 -15.36
CA ILE A 30 -25.36 5.83 -16.65
C ILE A 30 -26.04 4.84 -17.59
N GLU A 31 -26.36 3.64 -17.14
CA GLU A 31 -27.03 2.61 -17.93
C GLU A 31 -28.43 3.05 -18.40
N THR A 32 -29.11 3.89 -17.60
CA THR A 32 -30.39 4.48 -17.98
C THR A 32 -30.24 5.57 -19.05
N VAL A 33 -29.19 6.39 -18.97
CA VAL A 33 -28.98 7.54 -19.88
C VAL A 33 -28.24 7.13 -21.16
N PHE A 34 -27.34 6.15 -21.08
CA PHE A 34 -26.48 5.67 -22.16
C PHE A 34 -26.44 4.13 -22.19
N PRO A 35 -27.47 3.46 -22.73
CA PRO A 35 -27.60 2.00 -22.67
C PRO A 35 -26.50 1.21 -23.40
N TRP A 36 -25.75 1.86 -24.30
CA TRP A 36 -24.62 1.26 -25.01
C TRP A 36 -23.32 1.28 -24.21
N VAL A 37 -23.27 2.02 -23.09
CA VAL A 37 -22.06 2.13 -22.26
C VAL A 37 -22.00 0.95 -21.30
N ILE A 38 -20.93 0.17 -21.39
CA ILE A 38 -20.66 -0.96 -20.49
C ILE A 38 -20.06 -0.44 -19.18
N THR A 39 -20.65 -0.79 -18.05
CA THR A 39 -20.13 -0.49 -16.72
C THR A 39 -19.22 -1.63 -16.25
N LEU A 40 -17.98 -1.30 -15.87
CA LEU A 40 -16.97 -2.26 -15.44
C LEU A 40 -16.53 -1.93 -14.01
N VAL A 41 -16.41 -2.98 -13.19
CA VAL A 41 -15.75 -2.90 -11.88
C VAL A 41 -14.25 -2.71 -12.06
N CYS A 42 -13.66 -1.79 -11.29
CA CYS A 42 -12.22 -1.60 -11.27
C CYS A 42 -11.53 -2.81 -10.64
N PHE A 43 -10.83 -3.60 -11.48
CA PHE A 43 -10.04 -4.74 -11.04
C PHE A 43 -9.03 -4.39 -9.94
N LEU A 44 -8.37 -3.23 -10.07
CA LEU A 44 -7.41 -2.76 -9.07
C LEU A 44 -8.06 -2.47 -7.72
N HIS A 45 -9.28 -1.94 -7.71
CA HIS A 45 -10.04 -1.76 -6.47
C HIS A 45 -10.39 -3.10 -5.83
N GLN A 46 -10.83 -4.08 -6.63
CA GLN A 46 -11.14 -5.41 -6.14
C GLN A 46 -9.91 -6.09 -5.53
N MET A 47 -8.75 -5.99 -6.18
CA MET A 47 -7.48 -6.49 -5.64
C MET A 47 -7.10 -5.80 -4.32
N ASN A 48 -7.24 -4.47 -4.25
CA ASN A 48 -6.99 -3.72 -3.02
C ASN A 48 -7.87 -4.21 -1.86
N THR A 49 -9.16 -4.45 -2.12
CA THR A 49 -10.11 -4.97 -1.11
C THR A 49 -9.72 -6.37 -0.65
N CYS A 50 -9.47 -7.30 -1.58
CA CYS A 50 -9.05 -8.67 -1.22
C CYS A 50 -7.79 -8.66 -0.34
N ILE A 51 -6.85 -7.79 -0.64
CA ILE A 51 -5.60 -7.66 0.11
C ILE A 51 -5.82 -6.98 1.45
N GLY A 52 -6.72 -6.00 1.52
CA GLY A 52 -7.20 -5.43 2.78
C GLY A 52 -7.73 -6.49 3.72
N GLU A 53 -8.60 -7.39 3.23
CA GLU A 53 -9.12 -8.52 4.01
C GLU A 53 -8.03 -9.47 4.49
N ILE A 54 -7.08 -9.83 3.62
CA ILE A 54 -5.92 -10.65 3.99
C ILE A 54 -5.09 -9.96 5.09
N CYS A 55 -4.92 -8.63 5.05
CA CYS A 55 -4.19 -7.87 6.06
C CYS A 55 -4.87 -7.86 7.43
N ILE A 56 -6.19 -8.00 7.48
CA ILE A 56 -6.95 -8.02 8.73
C ILE A 56 -6.78 -9.38 9.45
N TYR A 57 -6.45 -10.44 8.71
CA TYR A 57 -6.18 -11.76 9.29
C TYR A 57 -5.00 -11.71 10.28
N ALA A 58 -5.21 -12.24 11.49
CA ALA A 58 -4.29 -12.03 12.62
C ALA A 58 -2.83 -12.47 12.35
N PRO A 59 -2.57 -13.64 11.74
CA PRO A 59 -1.22 -14.02 11.33
C PRO A 59 -0.56 -13.01 10.38
N MET A 60 -1.32 -12.51 9.39
CA MET A 60 -0.81 -11.55 8.43
C MET A 60 -0.54 -10.20 9.10
N LYS A 61 -1.46 -9.73 9.95
CA LYS A 61 -1.29 -8.50 10.73
C LYS A 61 -0.03 -8.54 11.60
N LYS A 62 0.30 -9.70 12.18
CA LYS A 62 1.55 -9.89 12.94
C LYS A 62 2.78 -9.71 12.05
N ILE A 63 2.79 -10.33 10.87
CA ILE A 63 3.89 -10.20 9.89
C ILE A 63 4.06 -8.74 9.46
N ILE A 64 2.97 -8.07 9.06
CA ILE A 64 2.98 -6.67 8.64
C ILE A 64 3.53 -5.76 9.76
N SER A 65 3.12 -6.01 11.00
CA SER A 65 3.59 -5.26 12.17
C SER A 65 5.10 -5.44 12.40
N GLN A 66 5.61 -6.68 12.30
CA GLN A 66 7.04 -6.97 12.40
C GLN A 66 7.85 -6.26 11.30
N CYS A 67 7.41 -6.35 10.04
CA CYS A 67 8.04 -5.65 8.92
C CYS A 67 8.00 -4.13 9.12
N SER A 68 6.89 -3.58 9.62
CA SER A 68 6.75 -2.15 9.90
C SER A 68 7.70 -1.68 11.02
N ARG A 69 7.93 -2.49 12.04
CA ARG A 69 8.90 -2.19 13.11
C ARG A 69 10.33 -2.14 12.59
N ILE A 70 10.70 -3.09 11.72
CA ILE A 70 12.01 -3.11 11.06
C ILE A 70 12.22 -1.83 10.25
N VAL A 71 11.23 -1.47 9.43
CA VAL A 71 11.29 -0.23 8.65
C VAL A 71 11.42 1.00 9.54
N LYS A 72 10.61 1.09 10.61
CA LYS A 72 10.67 2.21 11.56
C LYS A 72 12.04 2.32 12.23
N PHE A 73 12.65 1.20 12.59
CA PHE A 73 13.99 1.17 13.17
C PHE A 73 15.01 1.81 12.21
N PHE A 74 15.03 1.41 10.93
CA PHE A 74 15.96 2.00 9.96
C PHE A 74 15.70 3.48 9.68
N ASN A 75 14.43 3.87 9.52
CA ASN A 75 14.05 5.26 9.30
C ASN A 75 14.46 6.17 10.47
N GLY A 76 14.50 5.64 11.70
CA GLY A 76 14.90 6.37 12.90
C GLY A 76 16.38 6.21 13.28
N SER A 77 17.15 5.36 12.60
CA SER A 77 18.55 5.08 12.92
C SER A 77 19.51 5.87 12.01
N HIS A 78 20.73 6.11 12.49
CA HIS A 78 21.82 6.63 11.65
C HIS A 78 22.27 5.62 10.58
N TYR A 79 21.89 4.35 10.70
CA TYR A 79 22.11 3.29 9.72
C TYR A 79 21.16 3.43 8.53
N THR A 80 21.29 4.54 7.81
CA THR A 80 20.53 4.79 6.58
C THR A 80 21.16 4.03 5.40
N LEU A 81 21.15 2.70 5.47
CA LEU A 81 21.72 1.80 4.46
C LEU A 81 20.85 1.73 3.19
N GLY A 82 20.74 2.83 2.45
CA GLY A 82 20.06 2.85 1.14
C GLY A 82 18.53 2.71 1.18
N ALA A 83 17.93 2.50 2.35
CA ALA A 83 16.47 2.39 2.53
C ALA A 83 15.72 3.75 2.45
N LYS A 84 16.37 4.81 1.96
CA LYS A 84 15.84 6.18 1.98
C LYS A 84 14.75 6.48 0.93
N THR A 85 14.49 5.59 -0.03
CA THR A 85 13.77 6.03 -1.25
C THR A 85 12.38 5.48 -1.50
N CYS A 86 11.80 4.57 -0.73
CA CYS A 86 10.51 3.98 -1.17
C CYS A 86 9.47 3.60 -0.10
N LEU A 87 9.67 3.90 1.18
CA LEU A 87 8.68 3.56 2.21
C LEU A 87 7.76 4.74 2.53
N LYS A 88 6.74 4.93 1.68
CA LYS A 88 5.56 5.70 2.07
C LYS A 88 4.80 4.92 3.15
N THR A 89 4.95 5.33 4.40
CA THR A 89 3.96 5.03 5.44
C THR A 89 2.62 5.58 4.98
N ASN A 90 1.66 4.69 4.73
CA ASN A 90 0.30 5.00 4.27
C ASN A 90 0.20 5.48 2.81
N CYS A 91 0.36 4.57 1.85
CA CYS A 91 -0.33 4.74 0.58
C CYS A 91 -1.78 4.30 0.78
N GLU A 92 -2.75 5.12 0.33
CA GLU A 92 -4.20 4.85 0.45
C GLU A 92 -4.61 3.47 -0.10
N SER A 93 -3.81 2.90 -1.00
CA SER A 93 -3.95 1.51 -1.45
C SER A 93 -3.09 0.55 -0.61
N HIS A 94 -3.77 -0.29 0.16
CA HIS A 94 -3.15 -1.35 0.97
C HIS A 94 -2.25 -2.28 0.13
N TRP A 95 -2.62 -2.54 -1.13
CA TRP A 95 -1.82 -3.36 -2.06
C TRP A 95 -0.47 -2.74 -2.39
N TYR A 96 -0.47 -1.45 -2.77
CA TYR A 96 0.74 -0.76 -3.16
C TYR A 96 1.68 -0.56 -1.97
N ALA A 97 1.13 -0.23 -0.81
CA ALA A 97 1.87 -0.14 0.44
C ALA A 97 2.53 -1.47 0.82
N LEU A 98 1.82 -2.60 0.68
CA LEU A 98 2.38 -3.94 0.96
C LEU A 98 3.45 -4.37 -0.03
N ILE A 99 3.25 -4.14 -1.33
CA ILE A 99 4.26 -4.46 -2.34
C ILE A 99 5.53 -3.64 -2.06
N LEU A 100 5.39 -2.34 -1.85
CA LEU A 100 6.53 -1.48 -1.50
C LEU A 100 7.21 -1.94 -0.22
N HIS A 101 6.45 -2.31 0.82
CA HIS A 101 6.99 -2.87 2.05
C HIS A 101 7.79 -4.15 1.81
N THR A 102 7.26 -5.07 0.99
CA THR A 102 7.87 -6.37 0.72
C THR A 102 9.14 -6.22 -0.12
N VAL A 103 9.09 -5.37 -1.17
CA VAL A 103 10.26 -5.06 -2.01
C VAL A 103 11.34 -4.35 -1.19
N SER A 104 10.96 -3.45 -0.30
CA SER A 104 11.90 -2.74 0.58
C SER A 104 12.55 -3.67 1.61
N ALA A 105 11.78 -4.55 2.24
CA ALA A 105 12.31 -5.56 3.16
C ALA A 105 13.25 -6.54 2.44
N LYS A 106 12.90 -6.97 1.22
CA LYS A 106 13.73 -7.87 0.40
C LYS A 106 15.04 -7.21 -0.03
N SER A 107 14.98 -5.98 -0.55
CA SER A 107 16.17 -5.23 -0.98
C SER A 107 17.09 -4.88 0.19
N SER A 108 16.53 -4.69 1.38
CA SER A 108 17.28 -4.39 2.60
C SER A 108 17.72 -5.65 3.37
N CYS A 109 17.52 -6.86 2.84
CA CYS A 109 17.78 -8.13 3.55
C CYS A 109 19.26 -8.32 3.91
N SER A 110 20.19 -8.09 2.98
CA SER A 110 21.63 -8.19 3.28
C SER A 110 22.10 -7.10 4.26
N PRO A 111 21.74 -5.81 4.08
CA PRO A 111 21.96 -4.77 5.08
C PRO A 111 21.42 -5.11 6.48
N LEU A 112 20.23 -5.71 6.53
CA LEU A 112 19.57 -6.19 7.75
C LEU A 112 20.41 -7.24 8.48
N GLN A 113 20.87 -8.26 7.73
CA GLN A 113 21.71 -9.32 8.30
C GLN A 113 23.02 -8.75 8.84
N THR A 114 23.68 -7.86 8.09
CA THR A 114 24.93 -7.25 8.53
C THR A 114 24.77 -6.43 9.82
N ILE A 115 23.66 -5.69 9.97
CA ILE A 115 23.40 -4.92 11.19
C ILE A 115 23.00 -5.82 12.36
N CYS A 116 22.19 -6.85 12.13
CA CYS A 116 21.86 -7.83 13.18
C CYS A 116 23.09 -8.59 13.68
N CYS A 117 24.14 -8.71 12.86
CA CYS A 117 25.42 -9.28 13.25
C CYS A 117 26.40 -8.26 13.86
N CYS A 118 26.04 -6.97 13.92
CA CYS A 118 26.89 -5.92 14.47
C CYS A 118 26.72 -5.85 16.01
N PRO A 119 27.79 -6.00 16.81
CA PRO A 119 27.70 -6.04 18.28
C PRO A 119 27.05 -4.81 18.91
N ASP A 120 27.24 -3.64 18.28
CA ASP A 120 26.69 -2.36 18.73
C ASP A 120 25.15 -2.29 18.60
N ALA A 121 24.54 -3.15 17.77
CA ALA A 121 23.10 -3.20 17.55
C ALA A 121 22.35 -4.14 18.51
N THR A 122 23.05 -5.10 19.14
CA THR A 122 22.47 -6.10 20.05
C THR A 122 22.35 -5.64 21.50
N GLY A 123 22.81 -4.44 21.85
CA GLY A 123 22.72 -3.91 23.21
C GLY A 123 23.68 -4.55 24.21
N GLU A 124 24.69 -5.28 23.73
CA GLU A 124 25.87 -5.67 24.52
C GLU A 124 26.88 -4.51 24.61
N GLN A 125 26.41 -3.37 25.08
CA GLN A 125 27.28 -2.40 25.76
C GLN A 125 26.76 -2.28 27.20
N LYS A 126 26.85 -3.39 27.95
CA LYS A 126 26.96 -3.29 29.39
C LYS A 126 28.43 -3.41 29.75
N THR A 127 28.89 -2.45 30.54
CA THR A 127 30.18 -2.38 31.25
C THR A 127 31.32 -1.74 30.45
N GLY A 128 31.74 -0.54 30.88
CA GLY A 128 33.06 -0.07 30.44
C GLY A 128 33.41 1.41 30.52
N TYR A 129 32.77 2.27 31.33
CA TYR A 129 33.42 3.52 31.75
C TYR A 129 33.13 3.78 33.23
N LEU A 130 34.01 3.22 34.07
CA LEU A 130 34.46 3.88 35.29
C LEU A 130 35.14 5.19 34.87
N LEU A 131 34.55 6.32 35.27
CA LEU A 131 35.20 7.49 35.87
C LEU A 131 34.09 8.39 36.45
#